data_AF-A0A8X7CAV7-F1
#
_entry.id   AF-A0A8X7CAV7-F1
#
_cell.length_a   1.000
_cell.length_b   1.000
_cell.length_c   1.000
_cell.angle_alpha   90.00
_cell.angle_beta   90.00
_cell.angle_gamma   90.00
#
_symmetry.space_group_name_H-M   'P 1'
#
loop_
_entity.id
_entity.type
_entity.pdbx_description
1 polymer ?
#
loop_
_entity_poly.entity_id
_entity_poly.type
_entity_poly.pdbx_seq_one_letter_code
_entity_poly.pdbx_strand_id
1 'polypeptide(L)'
;MVNGEFGAELSCDDSINLPKPEEERITQVSKEKHLQDQLKELSKELASSKDETKLTKNDLLHQENVRQGRDKYKTLREIRKGNTKRRVDQFENM
;
A
#
# COMPACT_ATOMS: atom_id res chain seq x y z
N MET A 1 -22.34 -15.97 -23.40
CA MET A 1 -22.83 -15.13 -22.29
C MET A 1 -21.85 -13.99 -22.13
N VAL A 2 -22.31 -12.75 -22.23
CA VAL A 2 -21.46 -11.55 -22.22
C VAL A 2 -21.32 -11.10 -20.77
N ASN A 3 -20.08 -10.95 -20.27
CA ASN A 3 -19.85 -10.43 -18.92
C ASN A 3 -20.38 -9.00 -18.83
N GLY A 4 -21.34 -8.73 -17.93
CA GLY A 4 -21.85 -7.38 -17.64
C GLY A 4 -23.38 -7.23 -17.50
N GLU A 5 -24.19 -8.26 -17.76
CA GLU A 5 -25.66 -8.12 -17.78
C GLU A 5 -26.34 -8.05 -16.39
N PHE A 6 -25.63 -8.37 -15.31
CA PHE A 6 -26.15 -8.27 -13.94
C PHE A 6 -25.32 -7.26 -13.13
N GLY A 7 -25.83 -6.03 -13.03
CA GLY A 7 -25.32 -4.98 -12.14
C GLY A 7 -26.22 -4.81 -10.92
N ALA A 8 -25.62 -4.49 -9.78
CA ALA A 8 -26.33 -4.04 -8.58
C ALA A 8 -25.83 -2.63 -8.24
N GLU A 9 -26.75 -1.71 -7.98
CA GLU A 9 -26.38 -0.38 -7.47
C GLU A 9 -25.94 -0.48 -6.01
N LEU A 10 -24.87 0.26 -5.68
CA LEU A 10 -24.47 0.46 -4.29
C LEU A 10 -25.39 1.53 -3.69
N SER A 11 -25.96 1.27 -2.51
CA SER A 11 -26.74 2.27 -1.79
C SER A 11 -25.84 3.42 -1.36
N CYS A 12 -25.95 4.56 -2.04
CA CYS A 12 -25.29 5.81 -1.66
C CYS A 12 -26.30 6.70 -0.92
N ASP A 13 -26.09 6.87 0.39
CA ASP A 13 -26.73 7.97 1.11
C ASP A 13 -25.83 9.21 0.95
N ASP A 14 -26.19 10.07 0.00
CA ASP A 14 -25.45 11.30 -0.33
C ASP A 14 -25.36 12.28 0.86
N SER A 15 -26.13 12.06 1.93
CA SER A 15 -26.11 12.87 3.14
C SER A 15 -24.98 12.48 4.13
N ILE A 16 -24.31 11.35 3.92
CA ILE A 16 -23.27 10.86 4.83
C ILE A 16 -21.87 11.20 4.31
N ASN A 17 -21.25 12.22 4.91
CA ASN A 17 -19.80 12.39 4.81
C ASN A 17 -19.13 11.25 5.60
N LEU A 18 -18.80 10.16 4.92
CA LEU A 18 -18.11 9.02 5.53
C LEU A 18 -16.64 9.38 5.76
N PRO A 19 -16.14 9.28 7.00
CA PRO A 19 -14.72 9.47 7.27
C PRO A 19 -13.90 8.41 6.51
N LYS A 20 -12.72 8.81 6.03
CA LYS A 20 -11.73 7.91 5.38
C LYS A 20 -10.57 7.66 6.33
N PRO A 21 -10.76 6.85 7.40
CA PRO A 21 -9.78 6.70 8.46
C PRO A 21 -8.44 6.17 7.96
N GLU A 22 -8.42 5.45 6.84
CA GLU A 22 -7.20 4.95 6.23
C GLU A 22 -6.26 6.03 5.70
N GLU A 23 -6.76 7.24 5.46
CA GLU A 23 -5.92 8.38 5.08
C GLU A 23 -5.04 8.84 6.25
N GLU A 24 -5.43 8.63 7.51
CA GLU A 24 -4.62 9.03 8.68
C GLU A 24 -3.83 7.88 9.30
N ARG A 25 -4.07 6.64 8.85
CA ARG A 25 -3.40 5.46 9.41
C ARG A 25 -1.89 5.50 9.17
N ILE A 26 -1.17 4.99 10.17
CA ILE A 26 0.26 4.71 10.15
C ILE A 26 0.51 3.23 10.43
N THR A 27 1.67 2.72 10.03
CA THR A 27 2.03 1.33 10.34
C THR A 27 2.36 1.17 11.82
N GLN A 28 2.17 -0.02 12.36
CA GLN A 28 2.54 -0.33 13.74
C GLN A 28 4.04 -0.10 13.98
N VAL A 29 4.87 -0.46 13.00
CA VAL A 29 6.33 -0.23 13.02
C VAL A 29 6.67 1.27 13.11
N SER A 30 5.86 2.14 12.50
CA SER A 30 6.04 3.60 12.62
C SER A 30 5.56 4.13 13.98
N LYS A 31 4.60 3.47 14.61
CA LYS A 31 4.02 3.87 15.90
C LYS A 31 4.91 3.44 17.07
N GLU A 32 5.52 2.26 16.99
CA GLU A 32 6.23 1.62 18.09
C GLU A 32 7.73 1.56 17.82
N LYS A 33 8.49 2.40 18.53
CA LYS A 33 9.96 2.45 18.41
C LYS A 33 10.60 1.09 18.68
N HIS A 34 10.15 0.38 19.72
CA HIS A 34 10.70 -0.92 20.08
C HIS A 34 10.56 -1.94 18.94
N LEU A 35 9.38 -2.01 18.30
CA LEU A 35 9.14 -2.89 17.16
C LEU A 35 10.04 -2.52 15.97
N GLN A 36 10.23 -1.23 15.71
CA GLN A 36 11.16 -0.77 14.68
C GLN A 36 12.60 -1.21 14.96
N ASP A 37 13.05 -1.10 16.20
CA ASP A 37 14.40 -1.47 16.61
C ASP A 37 14.61 -2.99 16.52
N GLN A 38 13.62 -3.79 16.97
CA GLN A 38 13.64 -5.26 16.83
C GLN A 38 13.72 -5.71 15.37
N LEU A 39 12.95 -5.09 14.46
CA LEU A 39 13.01 -5.42 13.03
C LEU A 39 14.34 -5.03 12.40
N LYS A 40 14.95 -3.92 12.83
CA LYS A 40 16.29 -3.50 12.38
C LYS A 40 17.36 -4.47 12.85
N GLU A 41 17.29 -4.94 14.09
CA GLU A 41 18.21 -5.91 14.65
C GLU A 41 18.12 -7.25 13.91
N LEU A 42 16.91 -7.81 13.80
CA LEU A 42 16.67 -9.05 13.06
C LEU A 42 17.15 -8.94 11.59
N SER A 43 16.92 -7.81 10.93
CA SER A 43 17.39 -7.57 9.57
C SER A 43 18.93 -7.61 9.46
N LYS A 44 19.64 -7.06 10.45
CA LYS A 44 21.11 -7.11 10.50
C LYS A 44 21.62 -8.53 10.74
N GLU A 45 20.99 -9.28 11.63
CA GLU A 45 21.36 -10.67 11.92
C GLU A 45 21.22 -11.55 10.67
N LEU A 46 20.07 -11.46 10.01
CA LEU A 46 19.75 -12.24 8.81
C LEU A 46 20.59 -11.86 7.58
N ALA A 47 21.09 -10.61 7.50
CA ALA A 47 21.90 -10.15 6.37
C ALA A 47 23.16 -11.00 6.15
N SER A 48 23.76 -11.53 7.21
CA SER A 48 24.95 -12.41 7.14
C SER A 48 24.67 -13.76 6.49
N SER A 49 23.43 -14.24 6.58
CA SER A 49 23.00 -15.57 6.11
C SER A 49 22.20 -15.50 4.81
N LYS A 50 22.02 -14.30 4.26
CA LYS A 50 21.20 -14.05 3.08
C LYS A 50 21.95 -14.45 1.81
N ASP A 51 21.34 -15.34 1.02
CA ASP A 51 21.82 -15.72 -0.31
C ASP A 51 21.15 -14.83 -1.37
N GLU A 52 21.90 -13.90 -1.95
CA GLU A 52 21.40 -12.95 -2.95
C GLU A 52 20.93 -13.64 -4.25
N THR A 53 21.41 -14.86 -4.54
CA THR A 53 20.98 -15.61 -5.74
C THR A 53 19.57 -16.18 -5.62
N LYS A 54 19.03 -16.24 -4.40
CA LYS A 54 17.70 -16.78 -4.08
C LYS A 54 16.64 -15.70 -3.88
N LEU A 55 16.95 -14.44 -4.17
CA LEU A 55 15.98 -13.36 -4.06
C LEU A 55 14.83 -13.53 -5.05
N THR A 56 13.60 -13.43 -4.54
CA THR A 56 12.41 -13.39 -5.38
C THR A 56 12.16 -11.98 -5.89
N LYS A 57 11.31 -11.86 -6.92
CA LYS A 57 10.87 -10.55 -7.43
C LYS A 57 10.19 -9.72 -6.33
N ASN A 58 9.43 -10.35 -5.44
CA ASN A 58 8.74 -9.64 -4.36
C ASN A 58 9.71 -9.11 -3.30
N ASP A 59 10.82 -9.80 -3.05
CA ASP A 59 11.86 -9.33 -2.14
C ASP A 59 12.52 -8.06 -2.68
N LEU A 60 12.86 -8.05 -3.97
CA LEU A 60 13.43 -6.89 -4.64
C LEU A 60 12.46 -5.69 -4.62
N LEU A 61 11.18 -5.93 -4.91
CA LEU A 61 10.14 -4.89 -4.84
C LEU A 61 9.96 -4.36 -3.41
N HIS A 62 10.00 -5.23 -2.40
CA HIS A 62 9.91 -4.82 -1.01
C HIS A 62 11.11 -3.97 -0.58
N GLN A 63 12.33 -4.40 -0.92
CA GLN A 63 13.56 -3.65 -0.64
C GLN A 63 13.51 -2.26 -1.27
N GLU A 64 13.06 -2.15 -2.52
CA GLU A 64 12.91 -0.87 -3.20
C GLU A 64 11.84 0.02 -2.55
N ASN A 65 10.70 -0.55 -2.16
CA ASN A 65 9.66 0.18 -1.44
C ASN A 65 10.18 0.73 -0.10
N VAL A 66 10.91 -0.09 0.66
CA VAL A 66 11.53 0.33 1.93
C VAL A 66 12.60 1.41 1.68
N ARG A 67 13.44 1.25 0.66
CA ARG A 67 14.47 2.23 0.27
C ARG A 67 13.87 3.60 -0.07
N GLN A 68 12.71 3.62 -0.72
CA GLN A 68 11.96 4.85 -1.03
C GLN A 68 11.12 5.36 0.15
N GLY A 69 11.13 4.70 1.31
CA GLY A 69 10.32 5.09 2.47
C GLY A 69 8.81 4.90 2.28
N ARG A 70 8.40 4.04 1.34
CA ARG A 70 7.00 3.69 1.08
C ARG A 70 6.49 2.73 2.14
N ASP A 71 5.26 2.95 2.57
CA ASP A 71 4.51 2.01 3.38
C ASP A 71 3.08 1.89 2.84
N LYS A 72 2.34 0.89 3.33
CA LYS A 72 0.98 0.58 2.86
C LYS A 72 0.05 1.81 2.87
N TYR A 73 0.06 2.59 3.94
CA TYR A 73 -0.88 3.71 4.10
C TYR A 73 -0.40 4.97 3.36
N LYS A 74 0.92 5.22 3.32
CA LYS A 74 1.49 6.27 2.46
C LYS A 74 1.16 6.01 0.99
N THR A 75 1.37 4.80 0.50
CA THR A 75 1.06 4.47 -0.90
C THR A 75 -0.44 4.60 -1.18
N LEU A 76 -1.32 4.14 -0.28
CA LEU A 76 -2.77 4.31 -0.43
C LEU A 76 -3.17 5.79 -0.53
N ARG A 77 -2.60 6.66 0.32
CA ARG A 77 -2.81 8.10 0.23
C ARG A 77 -2.34 8.66 -1.11
N GLU A 78 -1.12 8.33 -1.53
CA GLU A 78 -0.54 8.85 -2.77
C GLU A 78 -1.37 8.49 -4.01
N ILE A 79 -1.77 7.22 -4.16
CA ILE A 79 -2.54 6.79 -5.36
C ILE A 79 -3.99 7.28 -5.36
N ARG A 80 -4.50 7.76 -4.22
CA ARG A 80 -5.86 8.30 -4.10
C ARG A 80 -5.91 9.82 -4.25
N LYS A 81 -4.78 10.49 -4.44
CA LYS A 81 -4.74 11.93 -4.70
C LYS A 81 -5.45 12.28 -6.01
N GLY A 82 -6.07 13.46 -6.03
CA GLY A 82 -6.83 13.96 -7.17
C GLY A 82 -8.28 13.50 -7.17
N ASN A 83 -9.05 14.03 -8.12
CA ASN A 83 -10.45 13.66 -8.28
C ASN A 83 -10.60 12.30 -8.99
N THR A 84 -11.82 11.76 -9.00
CA THR A 84 -12.14 10.48 -9.64
C THR A 84 -11.78 10.48 -11.13
N LYS A 85 -12.11 11.55 -11.87
CA LYS A 85 -11.79 11.65 -13.30
C LYS A 85 -10.30 11.47 -13.57
N ARG A 86 -9.43 12.19 -12.85
CA ARG A 86 -7.98 12.09 -13.03
C ARG A 86 -7.47 10.66 -12.83
N ARG A 87 -7.99 9.94 -11.83
CA ARG A 87 -7.56 8.57 -11.53
C ARG A 87 -8.05 7.58 -12.59
N VAL A 88 -9.25 7.79 -13.13
CA VAL A 88 -9.76 7.02 -14.29
C VAL A 88 -8.91 7.31 -15.52
N ASP A 89 -8.68 8.59 -15.83
CA ASP A 89 -7.83 8.98 -16.98
C ASP A 89 -6.41 8.38 -16.85
N GLN A 90 -5.83 8.34 -15.64
CA GLN A 90 -4.54 7.66 -15.42
C GLN A 90 -4.61 6.16 -15.71
N PHE A 91 -5.65 5.48 -15.22
CA PHE A 91 -5.84 4.04 -15.42
C PHE A 91 -6.00 3.67 -16.90
N GLU A 92 -6.79 4.43 -17.66
CA GLU A 92 -7.00 4.19 -19.11
C GLU A 92 -5.73 4.40 -19.95
N ASN A 93 -4.71 5.08 -19.40
CA ASN A 93 -3.43 5.35 -20.05
C ASN A 93 -2.27 4.47 -19.53
N MET A 94 -2.53 3.47 -18.68
CA MET A 94 -1.54 2.51 -18.18
C MET A 94 -1.40 1.30 -19.11
#